data_AF-A0A5A5T6X1-F1
#
_entry.id   AF-A0A5A5T6X1-F1
#
_cell.length_a   1.000
_cell.length_b   1.000
_cell.length_c   1.000
_cell.angle_alpha   90.00
_cell.angle_beta   90.00
_cell.angle_gamma   90.00
#
_symmetry.space_group_name_H-M   'P 1'
#
loop_
_entity.id
_entity.type
_entity.pdbx_description
1 polymer ?
#
loop_
_entity_poly.entity_id
_entity_poly.type
_entity_poly.pdbx_seq_one_letter_code
_entity_poly.pdbx_strand_id
1 'polypeptide(L)'
;MNINEQFEHFLAGLGVEMERAEDRPYEDDPLPEISIFQASRDHYGVFYRLDVINQRPELRVMVPVDKGEAKMDIYLVRLSERTALNESMRKMSAYEGSEIYEQGREATLQHLLYAMAEMMKQLFWAGDIQRLIFPSEIEVHPILVQDGQYSGKKKSQHDQTL
;
A
#
# COMPACT_ATOMS: atom_id res chain seq x y z
N MET A 1 21.83 -3.53 -10.07
CA MET A 1 20.61 -4.34 -10.24
C MET A 1 19.51 -3.58 -9.52
N ASN A 2 18.60 -3.01 -10.30
CA ASN A 2 17.53 -2.14 -9.84
C ASN A 2 16.47 -2.98 -9.11
N ILE A 3 15.85 -2.45 -8.06
CA ILE A 3 14.81 -3.14 -7.28
C ILE A 3 13.60 -3.49 -8.18
N ASN A 4 13.36 -2.69 -9.23
CA ASN A 4 12.35 -3.00 -10.25
C ASN A 4 12.71 -4.26 -11.04
N GLU A 5 13.98 -4.48 -11.38
CA GLU A 5 14.43 -5.68 -12.09
C GLU A 5 14.30 -6.93 -11.22
N GLN A 6 14.53 -6.80 -9.90
CA GLN A 6 14.36 -7.90 -8.94
C GLN A 6 12.90 -8.28 -8.76
N PHE A 7 12.01 -7.29 -8.72
CA PHE A 7 10.58 -7.48 -8.62
C PHE A 7 10.00 -8.10 -9.91
N GLU A 8 10.40 -7.59 -11.08
CA GLU A 8 10.02 -8.15 -12.38
C GLU A 8 10.48 -9.61 -12.52
N HIS A 9 11.72 -9.93 -12.11
CA HIS A 9 12.22 -11.29 -12.16
C HIS A 9 11.48 -12.24 -11.20
N PHE A 10 11.10 -11.76 -10.02
CA PHE A 10 10.29 -12.52 -9.07
C PHE A 10 8.89 -12.83 -9.63
N LEU A 11 8.24 -11.83 -10.22
CA LEU A 11 6.91 -11.99 -10.83
C LEU A 11 6.94 -12.89 -12.07
N ALA A 12 7.96 -12.75 -12.91
CA ALA A 12 8.19 -13.63 -14.06
C ALA A 12 8.40 -15.09 -13.62
N GLY A 13 9.11 -15.31 -12.50
CA GLY A 13 9.30 -16.64 -11.91
C GLY A 13 8.00 -17.29 -11.39
N LEU A 14 6.95 -16.50 -11.15
CA LEU A 14 5.62 -16.96 -10.75
C LEU A 14 4.67 -17.13 -11.95
N GLY A 15 5.16 -16.97 -13.18
CA GLY A 15 4.36 -17.07 -14.40
C GLY A 15 3.43 -15.89 -14.64
N VAL A 16 3.69 -14.75 -13.98
CA VAL A 16 2.93 -13.52 -14.14
C VAL A 16 3.55 -12.71 -15.28
N GLU A 17 2.82 -12.54 -16.38
CA GLU A 17 3.16 -11.56 -17.41
C GLU A 17 2.62 -10.19 -17.01
N MET A 18 3.52 -9.24 -16.76
CA MET A 18 3.16 -7.86 -16.50
C MET A 18 2.72 -7.20 -17.81
N GLU A 19 1.45 -6.78 -17.89
CA GLU A 19 1.02 -5.86 -18.95
C GLU A 19 1.76 -4.54 -18.74
N ARG A 20 2.75 -4.28 -19.61
CA ARG A 20 3.43 -2.98 -19.61
C ARG A 20 2.42 -1.95 -20.05
N ALA A 21 1.92 -1.16 -19.09
CA ALA A 21 1.29 0.10 -19.42
C ALA A 21 2.29 0.87 -20.30
N GLU A 22 1.86 1.25 -21.50
CA GLU A 22 2.66 2.07 -22.42
C GLU A 22 3.32 3.19 -21.62
N ASP A 23 4.64 3.33 -21.74
CA ASP A 23 5.49 4.28 -21.03
C ASP A 23 4.90 5.70 -21.07
N ARG A 24 3.98 5.99 -20.15
CA ARG A 24 3.73 7.34 -19.72
C ARG A 24 4.72 7.57 -18.59
N PRO A 25 5.78 8.36 -18.81
CA PRO A 25 6.58 8.81 -17.70
C PRO A 25 5.64 9.65 -16.82
N TYR A 26 5.23 9.10 -15.68
CA TYR A 26 4.74 9.91 -14.57
C TYR A 26 5.96 10.69 -14.06
N GLU A 27 6.34 11.73 -14.79
CA GLU A 27 7.57 12.52 -14.60
C GLU A 27 7.59 13.31 -13.28
N ASP A 28 6.48 13.34 -12.53
CA ASP A 28 6.32 14.10 -11.29
C ASP A 28 6.06 13.25 -10.03
N ASP A 29 6.02 11.91 -10.12
CA ASP A 29 5.84 11.10 -8.90
C ASP A 29 7.19 10.93 -8.17
N PRO A 30 7.32 11.43 -6.93
CA PRO A 30 8.58 11.35 -6.19
C PRO A 30 8.96 9.88 -5.97
N LEU A 31 10.19 9.53 -6.36
CA LEU A 31 10.75 8.21 -6.12
C LEU A 31 10.85 7.95 -4.61
N PRO A 32 10.50 6.75 -4.14
CA PRO A 32 10.59 6.43 -2.72
C PRO A 32 12.05 6.39 -2.27
N GLU A 33 12.31 6.99 -1.11
CA GLU A 33 13.59 6.95 -0.40
C GLU A 33 13.93 5.51 0.03
N ILE A 34 12.91 4.78 0.48
CA ILE A 34 12.97 3.39 0.94
C ILE A 34 11.75 2.66 0.39
N SER A 35 11.94 1.42 -0.10
CA SER A 35 10.85 0.54 -0.51
C SER A 35 11.06 -0.87 0.06
N ILE A 36 10.06 -1.40 0.76
CA ILE A 36 10.09 -2.70 1.42
C ILE A 36 8.89 -3.51 0.96
N PHE A 37 9.15 -4.70 0.43
CA PHE A 37 8.13 -5.65 -0.02
C PHE A 37 8.01 -6.81 0.96
N GLN A 38 6.78 -7.15 1.34
CA GLN A 38 6.49 -8.21 2.29
C GLN A 38 5.21 -8.97 1.92
N ALA A 39 5.29 -10.29 1.83
CA ALA A 39 4.10 -11.14 1.78
C ALA A 39 3.40 -11.19 3.14
N SER A 40 2.07 -11.16 3.13
CA SER A 40 1.27 -11.30 4.34
C SER A 40 1.41 -12.69 4.94
N ARG A 41 1.50 -12.77 6.28
CA ARG A 41 1.48 -14.04 7.02
C ARG A 41 0.06 -14.49 7.34
N ASP A 42 -0.85 -13.53 7.49
CA ASP A 42 -2.20 -13.77 8.01
C ASP A 42 -3.28 -13.77 6.91
N HIS A 43 -2.96 -13.20 5.74
CA HIS A 43 -3.92 -13.02 4.63
C HIS A 43 -3.37 -13.67 3.37
N TYR A 44 -4.01 -14.77 2.95
CA TYR A 44 -3.54 -15.56 1.80
C TYR A 44 -3.50 -14.74 0.52
N GLY A 45 -2.34 -14.75 -0.17
CA GLY A 45 -2.13 -14.06 -1.45
C GLY A 45 -2.01 -12.54 -1.35
N VAL A 46 -2.07 -11.96 -0.15
CA VAL A 46 -1.90 -10.52 0.06
C VAL A 46 -0.42 -10.16 0.11
N PHE A 47 -0.06 -9.07 -0.56
CA PHE A 47 1.27 -8.47 -0.49
C PHE A 47 1.18 -7.03 0.01
N TYR A 48 2.24 -6.62 0.71
CA TYR A 48 2.44 -5.27 1.19
C TYR A 48 3.67 -4.68 0.54
N ARG A 49 3.56 -3.42 0.11
CA ARG A 49 4.71 -2.59 -0.26
C ARG A 49 4.68 -1.35 0.61
N LEU A 50 5.70 -1.17 1.42
CA LEU A 50 5.89 0.01 2.26
C LEU A 50 6.92 0.91 1.59
N ASP A 51 6.51 2.12 1.25
CA ASP A 51 7.36 3.14 0.66
C ASP A 51 7.52 4.30 1.63
N VAL A 52 8.70 4.94 1.64
CA VAL A 52 8.91 6.24 2.29
C VAL A 52 9.04 7.29 1.20
N ILE A 53 8.09 8.22 1.13
CA ILE A 53 8.05 9.29 0.14
C ILE A 53 7.98 10.61 0.88
N ASN A 54 8.94 11.51 0.63
CA ASN A 54 9.04 12.79 1.34
C ASN A 54 8.99 12.62 2.87
N GLN A 55 9.75 11.65 3.38
CA GLN A 55 9.81 11.28 4.81
C GLN A 55 8.47 10.82 5.41
N ARG A 56 7.50 10.42 4.58
CA ARG A 56 6.19 9.91 5.01
C ARG A 56 6.04 8.45 4.59
N PRO A 57 5.61 7.56 5.49
CA PRO A 57 5.35 6.18 5.13
C PRO A 57 4.02 6.03 4.42
N GLU A 58 4.04 5.29 3.33
CA GLU A 58 2.88 4.91 2.53
C GLU A 58 2.84 3.39 2.39
N LEU A 59 1.70 2.79 2.71
CA LEU A 59 1.51 1.35 2.60
C LEU A 59 0.58 1.02 1.44
N ARG A 60 1.11 0.39 0.41
CA ARG A 60 0.30 -0.24 -0.63
C ARG A 60 -0.07 -1.67 -0.20
N VAL A 61 -1.37 -1.96 -0.17
CA VAL A 61 -1.93 -3.28 0.13
C VAL A 61 -2.48 -3.87 -1.16
N MET A 62 -1.92 -5.00 -1.59
CA MET A 62 -2.31 -5.72 -2.80
C MET A 62 -3.14 -6.93 -2.37
N VAL A 63 -4.43 -6.93 -2.73
CA VAL A 63 -5.41 -7.95 -2.31
C VAL A 63 -5.88 -8.73 -3.55
N PRO A 64 -5.82 -10.07 -3.55
CA PRO A 64 -6.30 -10.86 -4.68
C PRO A 64 -7.82 -10.75 -4.80
N VAL A 65 -8.32 -10.52 -6.03
CA VAL A 65 -9.76 -10.32 -6.30
C VAL A 65 -10.52 -11.63 -6.32
N ASP A 66 -9.91 -12.69 -6.86
CA ASP A 66 -10.46 -14.05 -6.90
C ASP A 66 -9.37 -15.08 -6.63
N LYS A 67 -9.76 -16.20 -6.01
CA LYS A 67 -8.85 -17.33 -5.76
C LYS A 67 -8.60 -18.10 -7.07
N GLY A 68 -7.75 -17.58 -7.94
CA GLY A 68 -7.31 -18.31 -9.14
C GLY A 68 -6.80 -17.46 -10.31
N GLU A 69 -7.15 -16.18 -10.37
CA GLU A 69 -6.64 -15.26 -11.39
C GLU A 69 -5.58 -14.33 -10.78
N ALA A 70 -4.55 -13.95 -11.55
CA ALA A 70 -3.48 -13.04 -11.14
C ALA A 70 -3.95 -11.57 -11.03
N LYS A 71 -5.21 -11.34 -10.67
CA LYS A 71 -5.82 -10.01 -10.54
C LYS A 71 -5.77 -9.55 -9.09
N MET A 72 -5.24 -8.34 -8.90
CA MET A 72 -5.07 -7.72 -7.60
C MET A 72 -5.81 -6.38 -7.57
N ASP A 73 -6.53 -6.13 -6.48
CA ASP A 73 -6.87 -4.78 -6.06
C ASP A 73 -5.69 -4.19 -5.30
N ILE A 74 -5.42 -2.90 -5.51
CA ILE A 74 -4.34 -2.16 -4.86
C ILE A 74 -4.95 -0.97 -4.12
N TYR A 75 -4.72 -0.94 -2.82
CA TYR A 75 -5.13 0.13 -1.92
C TYR A 75 -3.91 0.85 -1.39
N LEU A 76 -3.92 2.18 -1.46
CA LEU A 76 -2.94 3.04 -0.80
C LEU A 76 -3.48 3.42 0.58
N VAL A 77 -2.73 3.05 1.61
CA VAL A 77 -3.02 3.36 3.01
C VAL A 77 -2.00 4.37 3.50
N ARG A 78 -2.50 5.47 4.06
CA ARG A 78 -1.72 6.52 4.70
C ARG A 78 -2.20 6.69 6.13
N LEU A 79 -1.29 7.00 7.05
CA LEU A 79 -1.70 7.49 8.36
C LEU A 79 -2.34 8.86 8.21
N SER A 80 -3.44 9.10 8.92
CA SER A 80 -4.07 10.40 8.96
C SER A 80 -3.09 11.47 9.48
N GLU A 81 -3.18 12.68 8.95
CA GLU A 81 -2.43 13.85 9.45
C GLU A 81 -2.75 14.18 10.92
N ARG A 82 -3.86 13.63 11.46
CA ARG A 82 -4.20 13.76 12.89
C ARG A 82 -3.30 12.93 13.80
N THR A 83 -2.60 11.94 13.25
CA THR A 83 -1.71 11.07 14.03
C THR A 83 -0.38 11.78 14.31
N ALA A 84 0.13 11.65 15.54
CA ALA A 84 1.44 12.19 15.90
C ALA A 84 2.62 11.43 15.24
N LEU A 85 2.36 10.27 14.62
CA LEU A 85 3.38 9.37 14.10
C LEU A 85 4.08 9.95 12.86
N ASN A 86 3.32 10.55 11.93
CA ASN A 86 3.89 11.22 10.76
C ASN A 86 4.82 12.38 11.17
N GLU A 87 4.39 13.18 12.15
CA GLU A 87 5.20 14.28 12.66
C GLU A 87 6.45 13.77 13.41
N SER A 88 6.31 12.72 14.20
CA SER A 88 7.42 12.13 14.96
C SER A 88 8.51 11.60 14.04
N MET A 89 8.15 10.84 13.00
CA MET A 89 9.10 10.32 12.02
C MET A 89 9.88 11.46 11.33
N ARG A 90 9.15 12.50 10.87
CA ARG A 90 9.76 13.68 10.24
C ARG A 90 10.66 14.48 11.18
N LYS A 91 10.29 14.61 12.45
CA LYS A 91 11.13 15.31 13.44
C LYS A 91 12.39 14.52 13.75
N MET A 92 12.27 13.19 13.87
CA MET A 92 13.41 12.31 14.13
C MET A 92 14.37 12.23 12.93
N SER A 93 13.85 12.25 11.69
CA SER A 93 14.69 12.26 10.49
C SER A 93 15.47 13.56 10.32
N ALA A 94 14.90 14.70 10.72
CA ALA A 94 15.51 16.02 10.58
C ALA A 94 16.37 16.47 11.79
N TYR A 95 16.30 15.75 12.91
CA TYR A 95 17.04 16.12 14.12
C TYR A 95 18.51 15.69 14.03
N GLU A 96 19.42 16.65 14.14
CA GLU A 96 20.86 16.45 14.26
C GLU A 96 21.24 16.29 15.73
N GLY A 97 21.66 15.09 16.12
CA GLY A 97 22.04 14.78 17.50
C GLY A 97 23.54 14.69 17.73
N SER A 98 23.92 14.09 18.86
CA SER A 98 25.30 13.72 19.14
C SER A 98 25.76 12.55 18.26
N GLU A 99 27.06 12.30 18.18
CA GLU A 99 27.61 11.19 17.40
C GLU A 99 27.00 9.82 17.79
N ILE A 100 26.83 9.57 19.10
CA ILE A 100 26.21 8.33 19.60
C ILE A 100 24.74 8.22 19.15
N TYR A 101 24.02 9.34 19.11
CA TYR A 101 22.63 9.36 18.65
C TYR A 101 22.55 9.05 17.15
N GLU A 102 23.39 9.69 16.33
CA GLU A 102 23.41 9.48 14.87
C GLU A 102 23.69 8.01 14.51
N GLN A 103 24.60 7.36 15.25
CA GLN A 103 24.90 5.92 15.07
C GLN A 103 23.66 5.03 15.25
N GLY A 104 22.74 5.39 16.15
CA GLY A 104 21.52 4.63 16.43
C GLY A 104 20.28 5.10 15.67
N ARG A 105 20.32 6.30 15.06
CA ARG A 105 19.16 6.97 14.49
C ARG A 105 18.55 6.20 13.33
N GLU A 106 19.37 5.72 12.40
CA GLU A 106 18.91 4.98 11.22
C GLU A 106 18.15 3.71 11.61
N ALA A 107 18.74 2.87 12.48
CA ALA A 107 18.10 1.65 12.97
C ALA A 107 16.79 1.94 13.72
N THR A 108 16.78 3.01 14.52
CA THR A 108 15.59 3.45 15.25
C THR A 108 14.48 3.89 14.29
N LEU A 109 14.80 4.69 13.27
CA LEU A 109 13.84 5.12 12.25
C LEU A 109 13.29 3.92 11.46
N GLN A 110 14.13 2.94 11.15
CA GLN A 110 13.69 1.71 10.50
C GLN A 110 12.71 0.90 11.37
N HIS A 111 12.98 0.77 12.67
CA HIS A 111 12.07 0.08 13.60
C HIS A 111 10.75 0.83 13.77
N LEU A 112 10.79 2.16 13.84
CA LEU A 112 9.60 3.00 13.86
C LEU A 112 8.77 2.82 12.59
N LEU A 113 9.43 2.80 11.42
CA LEU A 113 8.80 2.55 10.13
C LEU A 113 8.07 1.20 10.11
N TYR A 114 8.68 0.14 10.63
CA TYR A 114 8.02 -1.17 10.74
C TYR A 114 6.82 -1.14 11.70
N ALA A 115 6.94 -0.45 12.84
CA ALA A 115 5.83 -0.30 13.78
C ALA A 115 4.65 0.46 13.17
N MET A 116 4.93 1.54 12.43
CA MET A 116 3.92 2.31 11.69
C MET A 116 3.26 1.45 10.61
N ALA A 117 4.04 0.67 9.86
CA ALA A 117 3.52 -0.24 8.86
C ALA A 117 2.60 -1.31 9.46
N GLU A 118 2.98 -1.88 10.59
CA GLU A 118 2.16 -2.87 11.29
C GLU A 118 0.84 -2.26 11.78
N MET A 119 0.88 -1.04 12.33
CA MET A 119 -0.33 -0.31 12.71
C MET A 119 -1.24 -0.03 11.51
N MET A 120 -0.69 0.42 10.38
CA MET A 120 -1.46 0.65 9.16
C MET A 120 -2.14 -0.64 8.65
N LYS A 121 -1.43 -1.78 8.68
CA LYS A 121 -2.01 -3.09 8.32
C LYS A 121 -3.17 -3.45 9.23
N GLN A 122 -2.99 -3.34 10.55
CA GLN A 122 -4.03 -3.68 11.52
C GLN A 122 -5.28 -2.81 11.35
N LEU A 123 -5.10 -1.50 11.15
CA LEU A 123 -6.21 -0.57 10.92
C LEU A 123 -6.92 -0.83 9.58
N PHE A 124 -6.16 -1.16 8.53
CA PHE A 124 -6.74 -1.53 7.23
C PHE A 124 -7.65 -2.76 7.37
N TRP A 125 -7.17 -3.83 8.01
CA TRP A 125 -7.93 -5.06 8.19
C TRP A 125 -9.05 -4.96 9.23
N ALA A 126 -9.03 -3.97 10.12
CA ALA A 126 -10.14 -3.64 11.01
C ALA A 126 -11.28 -2.89 10.29
N GLY A 127 -11.02 -2.33 9.11
CA GLY A 127 -12.01 -1.64 8.29
C GLY A 127 -12.87 -2.57 7.43
N ASP A 128 -13.84 -1.97 6.75
CA ASP A 128 -14.68 -2.61 5.74
C ASP A 128 -14.19 -2.21 4.34
N ILE A 129 -13.40 -3.09 3.72
CA ILE A 129 -12.82 -2.88 2.39
C ILE A 129 -13.92 -2.74 1.32
N GLN A 130 -15.03 -3.48 1.47
CA GLN A 130 -16.11 -3.48 0.49
C GLN A 130 -16.89 -2.16 0.47
N ARG A 131 -17.03 -1.53 1.64
CA ARG A 131 -17.69 -0.23 1.78
C ARG A 131 -16.72 0.95 1.80
N LEU A 132 -15.41 0.67 1.77
CA LEU A 132 -14.34 1.63 1.98
C LEU A 132 -14.50 2.47 3.27
N ILE A 133 -14.89 1.80 4.36
CA ILE A 133 -15.07 2.44 5.67
C ILE A 133 -13.95 1.98 6.60
N PHE A 134 -13.09 2.91 7.02
CA PHE A 134 -11.91 2.61 7.83
C PHE A 134 -11.86 3.45 9.11
N PRO A 135 -11.08 3.01 10.13
CA PRO A 135 -10.78 3.83 11.30
C PRO A 135 -10.17 5.18 10.91
N SER A 136 -10.48 6.23 11.68
CA SER A 136 -10.08 7.62 11.37
C SER A 136 -8.57 7.88 11.42
N GLU A 137 -7.80 6.94 11.95
CA GLU A 137 -6.36 6.96 12.06
C GLU A 137 -5.66 6.69 10.71
N ILE A 138 -6.39 6.16 9.71
CA ILE A 138 -5.88 5.94 8.35
C ILE A 138 -6.80 6.55 7.29
N GLU A 139 -6.17 6.90 6.18
CA GLU A 139 -6.82 7.27 4.93
C GLU A 139 -6.51 6.17 3.91
N VAL A 140 -7.55 5.64 3.26
CA VAL A 140 -7.41 4.55 2.29
C VAL A 140 -7.95 5.00 0.95
N HIS A 141 -7.10 4.88 -0.08
CA HIS A 141 -7.43 5.25 -1.45
C HIS A 141 -7.31 4.02 -2.35
N PRO A 142 -8.37 3.61 -3.06
CA PRO A 142 -8.26 2.61 -4.11
C PRO A 142 -7.40 3.20 -5.25
N ILE A 143 -6.34 2.49 -5.63
CA ILE A 143 -5.46 2.86 -6.75
C ILE A 143 -5.80 2.06 -8.00
N LEU A 144 -6.06 0.77 -7.80
CA LEU A 144 -6.52 -0.15 -8.83
C LEU A 144 -7.55 -1.05 -8.18
N VAL A 145 -8.79 -1.02 -8.65
CA VAL A 145 -9.84 -1.95 -8.22
C VAL A 145 -10.45 -2.55 -9.47
N GLN A 146 -10.54 -3.88 -9.52
CA GLN A 146 -11.09 -4.56 -10.67
C GLN A 146 -12.62 -4.36 -10.71
N ASP A 147 -13.15 -3.93 -11.86
CA ASP A 147 -14.57 -3.69 -12.05
C ASP A 147 -15.37 -5.00 -12.06
N GLY A 148 -15.79 -5.42 -10.87
CA GLY A 148 -16.68 -6.57 -10.67
C GLY A 148 -17.48 -6.53 -9.37
N GLN A 149 -17.03 -5.77 -8.36
CA GLN A 149 -17.64 -5.77 -7.03
C GLN A 149 -18.64 -4.62 -6.77
N TYR A 150 -18.76 -3.62 -7.66
CA TYR A 150 -19.69 -2.49 -7.49
C TYR A 150 -21.07 -2.66 -8.17
N SER A 151 -21.43 -3.85 -8.67
CA SER A 151 -22.78 -4.09 -9.23
C SER A 151 -23.82 -4.43 -8.16
N GLY A 152 -24.01 -3.51 -7.21
CA GLY A 152 -25.09 -3.55 -6.24
C GLY A 152 -26.44 -3.12 -6.83
N LYS A 153 -27.19 -4.08 -7.39
CA LYS A 153 -28.66 -4.11 -7.55
C LYS A 153 -29.36 -2.87 -8.17
N LYS A 154 -29.63 -2.94 -9.48
CA LYS A 154 -30.96 -2.61 -10.02
C LYS A 154 -31.56 -3.87 -10.65
N LYS A 155 -32.26 -4.66 -9.83
CA LYS A 155 -33.37 -5.56 -10.24
C LYS A 155 -34.62 -4.92 -9.64
N SER A 156 -35.77 -4.74 -10.29
CA SER A 156 -36.30 -5.20 -11.58
C SER A 156 -37.58 -4.38 -11.87
N GLN A 157 -38.20 -4.65 -13.04
CA GLN A 157 -39.59 -4.40 -13.46
C GLN A 157 -39.80 -3.12 -14.30
N HIS A 158 -40.39 -3.15 -15.50
CA HIS A 158 -41.42 -4.04 -16.03
C HIS A 158 -41.17 -4.46 -17.48
N ASP A 159 -41.27 -5.77 -17.73
CA ASP A 159 -41.87 -6.33 -18.94
C ASP A 159 -43.32 -5.83 -19.01
N GLN A 160 -43.73 -5.17 -20.10
CA GLN A 160 -45.08 -5.31 -20.63
C GLN A 160 -45.03 -5.30 -22.16
N THR A 161 -45.44 -6.43 -22.68
CA THR A 161 -45.80 -6.78 -24.04
C THR A 161 -46.93 -5.88 -24.56
N LEU A 162 -46.77 -5.34 -25.77
CA LEU A 162 -47.69 -5.46 -26.92
C LEU A 162 -47.11 -4.72 -28.13
#